data_AF-A0A9E2LA23-F1
#
_entry.id   AF-A0A9E2LA23-F1
#
_cell.length_a   1.000
_cell.length_b   1.000
_cell.length_c   1.000
_cell.angle_alpha   90.00
_cell.angle_beta   90.00
_cell.angle_gamma   90.00
#
_symmetry.space_group_name_H-M   'P 1'
#
loop_
_entity.id
_entity.type
_entity.pdbx_description
1 polymer ?
#
loop_
_entity_poly.entity_id
_entity_poly.type
_entity_poly.pdbx_seq_one_letter_code
_entity_poly.pdbx_strand_id
1 'polypeptide(L)'
;MGVTALAKPAGKWCRHFSKSAGCAIYDGRPGDCRIFNCLWLLTDALDESWKPSTAGFVLHSEGGGARLVVECDAARPHDWRREPYQATLRRWAAAPGQEVLVFAGGRGVRLGEPDAPVRRV
;
A
#
# COMPACT_ATOMS: atom_id res chain seq x y z
N MET A 1 -4.15 -6.39 1.43
CA MET A 1 -4.93 -6.31 2.69
C MET A 1 -6.23 -7.14 2.69
N GLY A 2 -6.44 -7.99 3.71
CA GLY A 2 -7.70 -8.71 3.99
C GLY A 2 -8.49 -8.06 5.15
N VAL A 3 -9.72 -8.50 5.42
CA VAL A 3 -10.55 -8.01 6.54
C VAL A 3 -11.25 -9.20 7.22
N THR A 4 -10.78 -9.59 8.40
CA THR A 4 -11.24 -10.79 9.12
C THR A 4 -12.73 -10.70 9.49
N ALA A 5 -13.19 -9.56 10.01
CA ALA A 5 -14.59 -9.35 10.41
C ALA A 5 -15.59 -9.49 9.24
N LEU A 6 -15.13 -9.40 7.99
CA LEU A 6 -15.96 -9.58 6.78
C LEU A 6 -15.65 -10.89 6.04
N ALA A 7 -14.78 -11.74 6.60
CA ALA A 7 -14.20 -12.90 5.91
C ALA A 7 -13.66 -12.54 4.51
N LYS A 8 -13.14 -11.32 4.34
CA LYS A 8 -12.62 -10.82 3.06
C LYS A 8 -11.16 -11.25 2.92
N PRO A 9 -10.81 -12.13 1.97
CA PRO A 9 -9.43 -12.52 1.77
C PRO A 9 -8.58 -11.37 1.21
N ALA A 10 -7.28 -11.42 1.46
CA ALA A 10 -6.33 -10.46 0.92
C ALA A 10 -6.31 -10.52 -0.62
N GLY A 11 -6.19 -9.35 -1.26
CA GLY A 11 -6.07 -9.26 -2.73
C GLY A 11 -7.37 -9.51 -3.49
N LYS A 12 -8.52 -9.65 -2.81
CA LYS A 12 -9.84 -9.71 -3.43
C LYS A 12 -10.64 -8.44 -3.14
N TRP A 13 -11.50 -8.07 -4.09
CA TRP A 13 -12.47 -7.01 -3.90
C TRP A 13 -13.41 -7.35 -2.75
N CYS A 14 -13.73 -6.34 -1.93
CA CYS A 14 -14.73 -6.50 -0.88
C CYS A 14 -16.11 -6.66 -1.52
N ARG A 15 -16.94 -7.60 -1.02
CA ARG A 15 -18.32 -7.77 -1.50
C ARG A 15 -19.21 -6.53 -1.35
N HIS A 16 -18.85 -5.61 -0.45
CA HIS A 16 -19.57 -4.37 -0.22
C HIS A 16 -19.09 -3.21 -1.10
N PHE A 17 -18.04 -3.42 -1.91
CA PHE A 17 -17.53 -2.40 -2.82
C PHE A 17 -18.30 -2.41 -4.14
N SER A 18 -18.70 -1.22 -4.59
CA SER A 18 -19.17 -0.93 -5.95
C SER A 18 -18.29 0.14 -6.58
N LYS A 19 -18.00 0.00 -7.88
CA LYS A 19 -17.28 1.04 -8.64
C LYS A 19 -18.04 2.37 -8.70
N SER A 20 -19.37 2.35 -8.66
CA SER A 20 -20.20 3.56 -8.79
C SER A 20 -20.43 4.30 -7.46
N ALA A 21 -20.30 3.61 -6.33
CA ALA A 21 -20.72 4.14 -5.02
C ALA A 21 -19.70 3.92 -3.89
N GLY A 22 -18.59 3.23 -4.14
CA GLY A 22 -17.63 2.88 -3.10
C GLY A 22 -18.17 1.81 -2.14
N CYS A 23 -17.93 1.96 -0.85
CA CYS A 23 -18.34 0.98 0.17
C CYS A 23 -19.80 1.18 0.58
N ALA A 24 -20.67 0.20 0.29
CA ALA A 24 -22.09 0.24 0.62
C ALA A 24 -22.40 0.23 2.13
N ILE A 25 -21.43 -0.15 2.97
CA ILE A 25 -21.55 -0.15 4.43
C ILE A 25 -20.56 0.82 5.07
N TYR A 26 -20.24 1.94 4.41
CA TYR A 26 -19.16 2.82 4.86
C TYR A 26 -19.33 3.22 6.33
N ASP A 27 -20.51 3.69 6.74
CA ASP A 27 -20.78 4.10 8.12
C ASP A 27 -20.77 2.92 9.11
N GLY A 28 -21.04 1.71 8.63
CA GLY A 28 -21.01 0.45 9.40
C GLY A 28 -19.74 -0.37 9.24
N ARG A 29 -18.68 0.17 8.61
CA ARG A 29 -17.46 -0.59 8.31
C ARG A 29 -16.78 -1.09 9.60
N PRO A 30 -16.21 -2.31 9.60
CA PRO A 30 -15.55 -2.88 10.79
C PRO A 30 -14.29 -2.09 11.16
N GLY A 31 -13.78 -2.33 12.37
CA GLY A 31 -12.59 -1.66 12.91
C GLY A 31 -11.39 -1.70 11.96
N ASP A 32 -11.08 -2.86 11.37
CA ASP A 32 -9.97 -3.02 10.42
C ASP A 32 -10.07 -2.05 9.22
N CYS A 33 -11.29 -1.81 8.73
CA CYS A 33 -11.53 -0.86 7.64
C CYS A 33 -11.45 0.61 8.09
N ARG A 34 -11.65 0.91 9.38
CA ARG A 34 -11.61 2.29 9.91
C ARG A 34 -10.21 2.76 10.22
N ILE A 35 -9.35 1.85 10.68
CA ILE A 35 -8.00 2.20 11.12
C ILE A 35 -7.05 2.43 9.94
N PHE A 36 -7.35 1.85 8.77
CA PHE A 36 -6.53 2.05 7.59
C PHE A 36 -6.64 3.48 7.07
N ASN A 37 -5.49 4.13 6.94
CA ASN A 37 -5.31 5.36 6.17
C ASN A 37 -4.03 5.23 5.35
N CYS A 38 -4.08 5.64 4.08
CA CYS A 38 -2.87 5.73 3.25
C CYS A 38 -1.91 6.76 3.88
N LEU A 39 -0.60 6.50 3.86
CA LEU A 39 0.41 7.44 4.36
C LEU A 39 0.26 8.83 3.73
N TRP A 40 -0.11 8.91 2.45
CA TRP A 40 -0.40 10.18 1.77
C TRP A 40 -1.48 11.03 2.47
N LEU A 41 -2.48 10.42 3.12
CA LEU A 41 -3.48 11.16 3.90
C LEU A 41 -2.98 11.58 5.29
N LEU A 42 -1.88 10.99 5.76
CA LEU A 42 -1.38 11.13 7.13
C LEU A 42 -0.19 12.08 7.23
N THR A 43 0.35 12.58 6.11
CA THR A 43 1.51 13.46 6.11
C THR A 43 1.45 14.48 4.98
N ASP A 44 1.87 15.70 5.28
CA ASP A 44 2.00 16.78 4.30
C ASP A 44 3.31 16.70 3.49
N ALA A 45 4.17 15.71 3.78
CA ALA A 45 5.43 15.51 3.08
C ALA A 45 5.27 14.91 1.67
N LEU A 46 4.07 14.43 1.33
CA LEU A 46 3.77 13.81 0.04
C LEU A 46 2.77 14.67 -0.72
N ASP A 47 3.19 15.16 -1.89
CA ASP A 47 2.33 15.99 -2.74
C ASP A 47 1.24 15.18 -3.48
N GLU A 48 0.42 15.87 -4.29
CA GLU A 48 -0.67 15.28 -5.07
C GLU A 48 -0.22 14.19 -6.07
N SER A 49 1.06 14.15 -6.45
CA SER A 49 1.56 13.07 -7.32
C SER A 49 1.48 11.72 -6.61
N TRP A 50 1.63 11.70 -5.28
CA TRP A 50 1.58 10.49 -4.44
C TRP A 50 0.16 10.01 -4.13
N LYS A 51 -0.87 10.78 -4.51
CA LYS A 51 -2.25 10.37 -4.36
C LYS A 51 -2.49 9.03 -5.06
N PRO A 52 -3.16 8.04 -4.44
CA PRO A 52 -3.25 6.69 -5.00
C PRO A 52 -3.85 6.60 -6.41
N SER A 53 -4.80 7.48 -6.75
CA SER A 53 -5.36 7.56 -8.10
C SER A 53 -4.32 7.95 -9.16
N THR A 54 -3.32 8.73 -8.77
CA THR A 54 -2.23 9.24 -9.61
C THR A 54 -1.03 8.28 -9.61
N ALA A 55 -0.56 7.90 -8.43
CA ALA A 55 0.65 7.10 -8.23
C ALA A 55 0.47 5.61 -8.59
N GLY A 56 -0.76 5.09 -8.55
CA GLY A 56 -1.03 3.68 -8.85
C GLY A 56 -0.72 2.70 -7.71
N PHE A 57 -0.51 3.20 -6.50
CA PHE A 57 -0.28 2.41 -5.30
C PHE A 57 -0.78 3.12 -4.04
N VAL A 58 -0.95 2.38 -2.95
CA VAL A 58 -1.12 2.95 -1.61
C VAL A 58 0.11 2.64 -0.75
N LEU A 59 0.36 3.48 0.24
CA LEU A 59 1.45 3.36 1.20
C LEU A 59 0.86 3.20 2.60
N HIS A 60 1.42 2.32 3.40
CA HIS A 60 1.10 2.25 4.82
C HIS A 60 2.29 1.74 5.63
N SER A 61 2.35 2.13 6.90
CA SER A 61 3.43 1.72 7.79
C SER A 61 3.01 0.56 8.69
N GLU A 62 3.94 -0.31 9.00
CA GLU A 62 3.83 -1.42 9.96
C GLU A 62 4.97 -1.34 10.99
N GLY A 63 4.86 -2.09 12.08
CA GLY A 63 5.94 -2.20 13.08
C GLY A 63 6.33 -0.87 13.72
N GLY A 64 5.36 0.01 13.97
CA GLY A 64 5.62 1.34 14.55
C GLY A 64 6.33 2.32 13.61
N GLY A 65 6.32 2.08 12.29
CA GLY A 65 6.97 2.94 11.30
C GLY A 65 8.22 2.32 10.67
N ALA A 66 8.82 1.32 11.31
CA ALA A 66 10.04 0.67 10.86
C ALA A 66 9.89 -0.06 9.49
N ARG A 67 8.66 -0.36 9.08
CA ARG A 67 8.37 -0.94 7.75
C ARG A 67 7.37 -0.08 7.01
N LEU A 68 7.75 0.35 5.81
CA LEU A 68 6.83 0.91 4.83
C LEU A 68 6.41 -0.18 3.84
N VAL A 69 5.11 -0.28 3.60
CA VAL A 69 4.53 -1.20 2.62
C VAL A 69 3.88 -0.40 1.50
N VAL A 70 4.30 -0.69 0.27
CA VAL A 70 3.78 -0.13 -0.98
C VAL A 70 2.91 -1.21 -1.65
N GLU A 71 1.60 -1.02 -1.65
CA GLU A 71 0.65 -1.93 -2.31
C GLU A 71 0.28 -1.36 -3.69
N CYS A 72 0.89 -1.92 -4.74
CA CYS A 72 0.61 -1.54 -6.12
C CYS A 72 -0.73 -2.10 -6.61
N ASP A 73 -1.41 -1.31 -7.44
CA ASP A 73 -2.52 -1.78 -8.24
C ASP A 73 -2.05 -2.94 -9.14
N ALA A 74 -2.80 -4.04 -9.15
CA ALA A 74 -2.46 -5.22 -9.95
C ALA A 74 -2.48 -4.92 -11.46
N ALA A 75 -3.24 -3.92 -11.91
CA ALA A 75 -3.24 -3.46 -13.30
C ALA A 75 -2.04 -2.56 -13.63
N ARG A 76 -1.35 -2.02 -12.61
CA ARG A 76 -0.22 -1.09 -12.74
C ARG A 76 0.94 -1.48 -11.82
N PRO A 77 1.45 -2.73 -11.89
CA PRO A 77 2.40 -3.28 -10.92
C PRO A 77 3.80 -2.62 -10.95
N HIS A 78 4.07 -1.78 -11.95
CA HIS A 78 5.37 -1.13 -12.16
C HIS A 78 5.34 0.38 -11.93
N ASP A 79 4.20 0.97 -11.59
CA ASP A 79 4.09 2.43 -11.46
C ASP A 79 5.00 3.01 -10.36
N TRP A 80 5.30 2.23 -9.32
CA TRP A 80 6.27 2.61 -8.27
C TRP A 80 7.69 2.86 -8.80
N ARG A 81 8.03 2.37 -10.00
CA ARG A 81 9.32 2.59 -10.66
C ARG A 81 9.41 3.91 -11.41
N ARG A 82 8.29 4.64 -11.53
CA ARG A 82 8.30 5.97 -12.14
C ARG A 82 8.91 6.97 -11.18
N GLU A 83 9.58 7.98 -11.71
CA GLU A 83 10.00 9.12 -10.90
C GLU A 83 8.79 10.00 -10.54
N PRO A 84 8.77 10.62 -9.34
CA PRO A 84 9.82 10.64 -8.31
C PRO A 84 9.79 9.45 -7.33
N TYR A 85 8.90 8.47 -7.55
CA TYR A 85 8.61 7.42 -6.57
C TYR A 85 9.79 6.48 -6.38
N GLN A 86 10.43 6.04 -7.46
CA GLN A 86 11.52 5.07 -7.38
C GLN A 86 12.69 5.60 -6.54
N ALA A 87 13.20 6.81 -6.86
CA ALA A 87 14.29 7.41 -6.13
C ALA A 87 13.94 7.65 -4.65
N THR A 88 12.70 8.08 -4.37
CA THR A 88 12.23 8.30 -3.00
C THR A 88 12.13 7.01 -2.19
N LEU A 89 11.50 5.97 -2.74
CA LEU A 89 11.36 4.67 -2.08
C LEU A 89 12.73 4.02 -1.82
N ARG A 90 13.68 4.14 -2.76
CA ARG A 90 15.05 3.66 -2.56
C ARG A 90 15.78 4.44 -1.46
N ARG A 91 15.64 5.76 -1.43
CA ARG A 91 16.20 6.60 -0.35
C ARG A 91 15.68 6.18 1.03
N TRP A 92 14.38 5.91 1.15
CA TRP A 92 13.80 5.42 2.40
C TRP A 92 14.28 4.01 2.75
N ALA A 93 14.42 3.11 1.77
CA ALA A 93 14.95 1.76 2.00
C ALA A 93 16.42 1.76 2.47
N ALA A 94 17.19 2.79 2.10
CA ALA A 94 18.56 2.98 2.56
C ALA A 94 18.66 3.60 3.97
N ALA A 95 17.56 4.10 4.55
CA ALA A 95 17.58 4.69 5.87
C ALA A 95 17.79 3.61 6.96
N PRO A 96 18.64 3.85 7.97
CA PRO A 96 18.90 2.87 9.03
C PRO A 96 17.63 2.42 9.74
N GLY A 97 17.43 1.10 9.84
CA GLY A 97 16.27 0.52 10.52
C GLY A 97 14.95 0.61 9.75
N GLN A 98 14.96 1.13 8.51
CA GLN A 98 13.77 1.22 7.66
C GLN A 98 13.74 0.07 6.65
N GLU A 99 12.65 -0.71 6.67
CA GLU A 99 12.34 -1.67 5.62
C GLU A 99 11.31 -1.06 4.65
N VAL A 100 11.50 -1.27 3.34
CA VAL A 100 10.52 -0.91 2.31
C VAL A 100 10.17 -2.15 1.50
N LEU A 101 8.89 -2.53 1.54
CA LEU A 101 8.35 -3.65 0.79
C LEU A 101 7.40 -3.14 -0.29
N VAL A 102 7.60 -3.57 -1.53
CA VAL A 102 6.71 -3.26 -2.65
C VAL A 102 6.01 -4.53 -3.10
N PHE A 103 4.68 -4.53 -3.06
CA PHE A 103 3.85 -5.67 -3.46
C PHE A 103 2.98 -5.36 -4.67
N ALA A 104 2.80 -6.35 -5.52
CA ALA A 104 1.79 -6.40 -6.56
C ALA A 104 1.05 -7.75 -6.44
N GLY A 105 -0.11 -7.73 -5.77
CA GLY A 105 -0.81 -8.94 -5.38
C GLY A 105 -0.01 -9.76 -4.35
N GLY A 106 0.17 -11.07 -4.61
CA GLY A 106 0.91 -11.96 -3.71
C GLY A 106 2.43 -11.94 -3.86
N ARG A 107 2.95 -11.23 -4.88
CA ARG A 107 4.39 -11.10 -5.16
C ARG A 107 4.88 -9.75 -4.68
N GLY A 108 6.08 -9.70 -4.12
CA GLY A 108 6.71 -8.45 -3.76
C GLY A 108 8.23 -8.49 -3.82
N VAL A 109 8.81 -7.34 -3.53
CA VAL A 109 10.24 -7.12 -3.45
C VAL A 109 10.53 -6.27 -2.21
N ARG A 110 11.52 -6.67 -1.44
CA ARG A 110 12.17 -5.84 -0.43
C ARG A 110 13.24 -5.02 -1.15
N LEU A 111 13.12 -3.70 -1.09
CA LEU A 111 14.11 -2.81 -1.70
C LEU A 111 15.40 -2.82 -0.89
N GLY A 112 16.53 -2.88 -1.57
CA GLY A 112 17.86 -2.92 -0.98
C GLY A 112 18.96 -3.04 -2.04
N GLU A 113 20.18 -3.34 -1.61
CA GLU A 113 21.32 -3.61 -2.49
C GLU A 113 21.90 -5.00 -2.19
N PRO A 114 21.51 -6.05 -2.92
CA PRO A 114 20.48 -6.09 -3.98
C PRO A 114 19.04 -6.15 -3.44
N ASP A 115 18.08 -5.85 -4.32
CA ASP A 115 16.65 -6.09 -4.07
C ASP A 115 16.38 -7.59 -3.82
N ALA A 116 15.54 -7.94 -2.85
CA ALA A 116 15.24 -9.32 -2.48
C ALA A 116 13.76 -9.68 -2.70
N PRO A 117 13.42 -10.80 -3.37
CA PRO A 117 12.03 -11.20 -3.58
C PRO A 117 11.35 -11.58 -2.26
N VAL A 118 10.07 -11.20 -2.11
CA VAL A 118 9.22 -11.57 -0.96
C VAL A 118 7.84 -12.02 -1.43
N ARG A 119 7.11 -12.76 -0.58
CA ARG A 119 5.71 -13.15 -0.83
C ARG A 119 4.83 -12.79 0.36
N ARG A 120 3.58 -12.43 0.09
CA ARG A 120 2.56 -12.35 1.14
C ARG A 120 2.22 -13.78 1.56
N VAL A 121 2.36 -14.05 2.85
CA VAL A 121 1.91 -15.29 3.50
C VAL A 121 0.41 -15.22 3.73
#